data_AF-A0A530BXP8-F1
#
_entry.id   AF-A0A530BXP8-F1
#
_cell.length_a   1.000
_cell.length_b   1.000
_cell.length_c   1.000
_cell.angle_alpha   90.00
_cell.angle_beta   90.00
_cell.angle_gamma   90.00
#
_symmetry.space_group_name_H-M   'P 1'
#
loop_
_entity.id
_entity.type
_entity.pdbx_description
1 polymer ?
#
loop_
_entity_poly.entity_id
_entity_poly.type
_entity_poly.pdbx_seq_one_letter_code
_entity_poly.pdbx_strand_id
1 'polypeptide(L)'
;MNWLLDLTPDEWNAVRLSIKVATVAMLFSLPPGIAIALVLARGRFWGKTLLNGLVHLPLILPPVVTGYLLLLTFGKRGPAGAFLAEHFGIVFSFRWTGAALACGVMG
;
A
#
# COMPACT_ATOMS: atom_id res chain seq x y z
N MET A 1 19.76 -9.93 25.43
CA MET A 1 18.82 -9.50 24.38
C MET A 1 17.76 -8.63 25.05
N ASN A 2 18.18 -7.55 25.72
CA ASN A 2 17.35 -6.82 26.68
C ASN A 2 16.85 -5.47 26.12
N TRP A 3 17.43 -5.03 25.01
CA TRP A 3 17.08 -3.79 24.31
C TRP A 3 15.60 -3.71 23.89
N LEU A 4 14.91 -4.85 23.73
CA LEU A 4 13.46 -4.89 23.48
C LEU A 4 12.64 -4.52 24.72
N LEU A 5 13.15 -4.82 25.91
CA LEU A 5 12.51 -4.50 27.19
C LEU A 5 12.81 -3.06 27.63
N ASP A 6 13.86 -2.45 27.08
CA ASP A 6 14.30 -1.07 27.36
C ASP A 6 13.60 -0.02 26.47
N LEU A 7 12.66 -0.42 25.60
CA LEU A 7 11.93 0.51 24.75
C LEU A 7 10.97 1.39 25.57
N THR A 8 10.95 2.67 25.26
CA THR A 8 9.99 3.64 25.77
C THR A 8 8.55 3.27 25.32
N PRO A 9 7.52 3.77 26.03
CA PRO A 9 6.13 3.55 25.63
C PRO A 9 5.82 3.99 24.19
N ASP A 10 6.43 5.08 23.71
CA ASP A 10 6.22 5.60 22.37
C ASP A 10 6.87 4.73 21.29
N GLU A 11 8.04 4.16 21.56
CA GLU A 11 8.68 3.20 20.66
C GLU A 11 7.84 1.92 20.54
N TRP A 12 7.27 1.45 21.64
CA TRP A 12 6.31 0.33 21.61
C TRP A 12 5.06 0.64 20.80
N ASN A 13 4.56 1.88 20.87
CA ASN A 13 3.44 2.31 20.04
C ASN A 13 3.81 2.31 18.55
N ALA A 14 5.00 2.77 18.20
CA ALA A 14 5.50 2.73 16.82
C ALA A 14 5.63 1.28 16.31
N VAL A 15 6.17 0.36 17.12
CA VAL A 15 6.26 -1.07 16.78
C VAL A 15 4.88 -1.68 16.52
N ARG A 16 3.92 -1.45 17.43
CA ARG A 16 2.53 -1.93 17.28
C ARG A 16 1.87 -1.36 16.01
N LEU A 17 2.09 -0.08 15.73
CA LEU A 17 1.57 0.56 14.52
C LEU A 17 2.17 -0.06 13.26
N SER A 18 3.48 -0.28 13.23
CA SER A 18 4.18 -0.90 12.10
C SER A 18 3.70 -2.33 11.85
N ILE A 19 3.57 -3.16 12.88
CA ILE A 19 3.03 -4.52 12.77
C ILE A 19 1.61 -4.49 12.23
N LYS A 20 0.76 -3.59 12.75
CA LYS A 20 -0.62 -3.42 12.28
C LYS A 20 -0.65 -3.03 10.80
N VAL A 21 0.14 -2.05 10.40
CA VAL A 21 0.24 -1.56 9.02
C VAL A 21 0.71 -2.66 8.09
N ALA A 22 1.80 -3.35 8.42
CA ALA A 22 2.37 -4.41 7.59
C ALA A 22 1.42 -5.61 7.45
N THR A 23 0.77 -6.03 8.55
CA THR A 23 -0.19 -7.14 8.53
C THR A 23 -1.39 -6.84 7.64
N VAL A 24 -1.97 -5.65 7.80
CA VAL A 24 -3.10 -5.21 6.98
C VAL A 24 -2.67 -5.09 5.51
N ALA A 25 -1.54 -4.43 5.23
CA ALA A 25 -0.99 -4.31 3.89
C ALA A 25 -0.84 -5.68 3.20
N MET A 26 -0.18 -6.62 3.87
CA MET A 26 0.02 -7.99 3.37
C MET A 26 -1.30 -8.70 3.09
N LEU A 27 -2.25 -8.69 4.02
CA LEU A 27 -3.53 -9.39 3.85
C LEU A 27 -4.34 -8.86 2.67
N PHE A 28 -4.29 -7.55 2.43
CA PHE A 28 -5.03 -6.92 1.33
C PHE A 28 -4.28 -6.96 -0.01
N SER A 29 -2.95 -6.96 -0.02
CA SER A 29 -2.15 -7.04 -1.26
C SER A 29 -1.98 -8.48 -1.76
N LEU A 30 -2.02 -9.47 -0.88
CA LEU A 30 -1.74 -10.87 -1.21
C LEU A 30 -2.75 -11.47 -2.22
N PRO A 31 -4.09 -11.38 -2.04
CA PRO A 31 -5.03 -11.93 -3.01
C PRO A 31 -4.92 -11.33 -4.42
N PRO A 32 -4.92 -10.00 -4.63
CA PRO A 32 -4.76 -9.43 -5.97
C PRO A 32 -3.36 -9.68 -6.53
N GLY A 33 -2.32 -9.67 -5.69
CA GLY A 33 -0.95 -9.99 -6.10
C GLY A 33 -0.83 -11.40 -6.68
N ILE A 34 -1.37 -12.41 -6.00
CA ILE A 34 -1.40 -13.79 -6.49
C ILE A 34 -2.21 -13.91 -7.78
N ALA A 35 -3.39 -13.27 -7.85
CA ALA A 35 -4.23 -13.30 -9.04
C ALA A 35 -3.50 -12.72 -10.27
N ILE A 36 -2.88 -11.54 -10.11
CA ILE A 36 -2.11 -10.88 -11.17
C ILE A 36 -0.88 -11.72 -11.55
N ALA A 37 -0.17 -12.29 -10.57
CA ALA A 37 0.97 -13.16 -10.82
C ALA A 37 0.58 -14.41 -11.64
N LEU A 38 -0.57 -15.03 -11.35
CA LEU A 38 -1.08 -16.17 -12.13
C LEU A 38 -1.45 -15.76 -13.56
N VAL A 39 -2.09 -14.60 -13.74
CA VAL A 39 -2.44 -14.05 -15.06
C VAL A 39 -1.19 -13.74 -15.87
N LEU A 40 -0.16 -13.15 -15.26
CA LEU A 40 1.12 -12.87 -15.93
C LEU A 40 1.91 -14.14 -16.21
N ALA A 41 1.92 -15.12 -15.31
CA ALA A 41 2.65 -16.37 -15.48
C ALA A 41 2.04 -17.25 -16.57
N ARG A 42 0.71 -17.37 -16.61
CA ARG A 42 0.01 -18.32 -17.49
C ARG A 42 -0.67 -17.68 -18.70
N GLY A 43 -0.99 -16.39 -18.63
CA GLY A 43 -1.70 -15.68 -19.68
C GLY A 43 -0.84 -15.34 -20.91
N ARG A 44 -1.44 -15.46 -22.09
CA ARG A 44 -0.91 -14.98 -23.37
C ARG A 44 -1.92 -14.00 -23.97
N PHE A 45 -1.75 -12.71 -23.68
CA PHE A 45 -2.64 -11.64 -24.15
C PHE A 45 -1.81 -10.40 -24.51
N TRP A 46 -2.36 -9.57 -25.41
CA TRP A 46 -1.67 -8.41 -25.97
C TRP A 46 -1.24 -7.36 -24.92
N GLY A 47 -2.06 -7.13 -23.90
CA GLY A 47 -1.78 -6.17 -22.80
C GLY A 47 -0.79 -6.65 -21.73
N LYS A 48 -0.16 -7.82 -21.89
CA LYS A 48 0.69 -8.43 -20.87
C LYS A 48 1.88 -7.56 -20.49
N THR A 49 2.53 -6.93 -21.48
CA THR A 49 3.68 -6.04 -21.24
C THR A 49 3.28 -4.81 -20.43
N LEU A 50 2.12 -4.23 -20.72
CA LEU A 50 1.61 -3.07 -19.97
C LEU A 50 1.30 -3.45 -18.53
N LEU A 51 0.60 -4.55 -18.29
CA LEU A 51 0.31 -5.04 -16.94
C LEU A 51 1.60 -5.32 -16.16
N ASN A 52 2.59 -5.95 -16.81
CA ASN A 52 3.88 -6.19 -16.20
C ASN A 52 4.58 -4.89 -15.79
N GLY A 53 4.58 -3.88 -16.67
CA GLY A 53 5.12 -2.56 -16.38
C GLY A 53 4.41 -1.87 -15.22
N LEU A 54 3.07 -1.91 -15.17
CA LEU A 54 2.28 -1.33 -14.08
C LEU A 54 2.58 -1.94 -12.72
N VAL A 55 2.73 -3.28 -12.66
CA VAL A 55 3.05 -3.99 -11.41
C VAL A 55 4.45 -3.65 -10.90
N HIS A 56 5.43 -3.46 -11.80
CA HIS A 56 6.81 -3.13 -11.42
C HIS A 56 7.04 -1.63 -11.22
N LEU A 57 6.12 -0.78 -11.68
CA LEU A 57 6.26 0.67 -11.63
C LEU A 57 6.60 1.20 -10.22
N PRO A 58 5.96 0.75 -9.13
CA PRO A 58 6.28 1.23 -7.78
C PRO A 58 7.72 0.95 -7.34
N LEU A 59 8.35 -0.11 -7.87
CA LEU A 59 9.73 -0.51 -7.55
C LEU A 59 10.77 0.29 -8.34
N ILE A 60 10.41 0.84 -9.50
CA ILE A 60 11.30 1.61 -10.37
C ILE A 60 11.24 3.11 -10.04
N LEU A 61 10.06 3.59 -9.62
CA LEU A 61 9.87 4.98 -9.23
C LEU A 61 10.54 5.28 -7.88
N PRO A 62 11.08 6.50 -7.68
CA PRO A 62 11.52 6.92 -6.35
C PRO A 62 10.36 6.83 -5.34
N PRO A 63 10.60 6.36 -4.10
CA PRO A 63 9.53 6.17 -3.11
C PRO A 63 8.69 7.44 -2.88
N VAL A 64 9.34 8.61 -2.87
CA VAL A 64 8.66 9.90 -2.69
C VAL A 64 7.65 10.17 -3.83
N VAL A 65 7.99 9.83 -5.07
CA VAL A 65 7.11 10.04 -6.23
C VAL A 65 5.88 9.15 -6.13
N THR A 66 6.07 7.86 -5.85
CA THR A 66 4.96 6.91 -5.66
C THR A 66 4.06 7.35 -4.49
N GLY A 67 4.65 7.80 -3.37
CA GLY A 67 3.88 8.35 -2.25
C GLY A 67 3.04 9.58 -2.64
N TYR A 68 3.60 10.48 -3.44
CA TYR A 68 2.88 11.66 -3.95
C TYR A 68 1.73 11.27 -4.89
N LEU A 69 1.95 10.32 -5.81
CA LEU A 69 0.89 9.79 -6.68
C LEU A 69 -0.24 9.15 -5.87
N LEU A 70 0.09 8.37 -4.84
CA LEU A 70 -0.91 7.81 -3.93
C LEU A 70 -1.68 8.92 -3.20
N LEU A 71 -1.02 9.99 -2.76
CA LEU A 71 -1.69 11.12 -2.12
C LEU A 71 -2.60 11.88 -3.09
N LEU A 72 -2.18 12.10 -4.34
CA LEU A 72 -3.02 12.72 -5.36
C LEU A 72 -4.25 11.86 -5.70
N THR A 73 -4.11 10.54 -5.64
CA THR A 73 -5.18 9.61 -6.02
C THR A 73 -6.14 9.32 -4.87
N PHE A 74 -5.61 9.05 -3.67
CA PHE A 74 -6.35 8.62 -2.47
C PHE A 74 -6.46 9.70 -1.39
N GLY A 75 -5.93 10.91 -1.63
CA GLY A 75 -6.18 12.07 -0.77
C GLY A 75 -7.65 12.50 -0.80
N LYS A 76 -8.07 13.32 0.18
CA LYS A 76 -9.48 13.74 0.32
C LYS A 76 -10.11 14.35 -0.96
N ARG A 77 -9.30 14.98 -1.81
CA ARG A 77 -9.72 15.60 -3.08
C ARG A 77 -9.29 14.80 -4.31
N GLY A 78 -8.64 13.66 -4.12
CA GLY A 78 -8.23 12.79 -5.21
C GLY A 78 -9.41 12.01 -5.79
N PRO A 79 -9.35 11.54 -7.04
CA PRO A 79 -10.46 10.86 -7.68
C PRO A 79 -10.94 9.62 -6.91
N ALA A 80 -10.01 8.79 -6.43
CA ALA A 80 -10.36 7.62 -5.62
C ALA A 80 -10.70 8.00 -4.17
N GLY A 81 -9.94 8.92 -3.58
CA GLY A 81 -10.14 9.32 -2.19
C GLY A 81 -11.45 10.07 -1.94
N ALA A 82 -11.87 10.93 -2.86
CA ALA A 82 -13.16 11.63 -2.79
C ALA A 82 -14.32 10.65 -2.93
N PHE A 83 -14.26 9.74 -3.91
CA PHE A 83 -15.27 8.69 -4.08
C PHE A 83 -15.44 7.84 -2.81
N LEU A 84 -14.33 7.39 -2.21
CA LEU A 84 -14.35 6.62 -0.96
C LEU A 84 -14.88 7.42 0.23
N ALA A 85 -14.56 8.72 0.30
CA ALA A 85 -15.04 9.57 1.38
C ALA A 85 -16.55 9.81 1.29
N GLU A 86 -17.06 10.05 0.09
CA GLU A 86 -18.48 10.37 -0.15
C GLU A 86 -19.39 9.15 -0.01
N HIS A 87 -18.97 7.99 -0.52
CA HIS A 87 -19.82 6.79 -0.58
C HIS A 87 -19.63 5.86 0.62
N PHE A 88 -18.43 5.82 1.19
CA PHE A 88 -18.07 4.87 2.26
C PHE A 88 -17.58 5.55 3.55
N GLY A 89 -17.40 6.88 3.56
CA GLY A 89 -16.83 7.60 4.70
C GLY A 89 -15.36 7.29 4.97
N ILE A 90 -14.65 6.65 4.02
CA ILE A 90 -13.26 6.19 4.19
C ILE A 90 -12.30 7.28 3.72
N VAL A 91 -11.34 7.66 4.58
CA VAL A 91 -10.28 8.63 4.25
C VAL A 91 -8.92 8.03 4.54
N PHE A 92 -8.03 7.98 3.55
CA PHE A 92 -6.68 7.43 3.70
C PHE A 92 -5.62 8.47 4.10
N SER A 93 -5.74 9.71 3.63
CA SER A 93 -4.74 10.76 3.87
C SER A 93 -4.54 11.02 5.37
N PHE A 94 -3.27 11.09 5.80
CA PHE A 94 -2.87 11.38 7.18
C PHE A 94 -3.45 10.39 8.21
N ARG A 95 -3.68 9.13 7.81
CA ARG A 95 -4.12 8.04 8.69
C ARG A 95 -3.24 6.80 8.52
N TRP A 96 -3.26 5.94 9.54
CA TRP A 96 -2.56 4.65 9.49
C TRP A 96 -3.02 3.76 8.32
N THR A 97 -4.28 3.89 7.90
CA THR A 97 -4.82 3.17 6.73
C THR A 97 -4.14 3.60 5.44
N GLY A 98 -3.76 4.89 5.31
CA GLY A 98 -2.97 5.37 4.18
C GLY A 98 -1.54 4.82 4.20
N ALA A 99 -0.95 4.68 5.39
CA ALA A 99 0.34 3.99 5.54
C ALA A 99 0.26 2.51 5.13
N ALA A 100 -0.83 1.81 5.49
CA ALA A 100 -1.09 0.44 5.04
C ALA A 100 -1.28 0.32 3.53
N LEU A 101 -2.00 1.27 2.91
CA LEU A 101 -2.14 1.33 1.46
C LEU A 101 -0.79 1.50 0.76
N ALA A 102 0.02 2.47 1.22
CA ALA A 102 1.35 2.72 0.66
C ALA A 102 2.28 1.51 0.84
N CYS A 103 2.26 0.90 2.03
CA CYS A 103 3.01 -0.31 2.33
C CYS A 103 2.61 -1.47 1.41
N GLY A 104 1.31 -1.66 1.11
CA GLY A 104 0.85 -2.72 0.22
C GLY A 104 1.20 -2.50 -1.26
N VAL A 105 1.47 -1.26 -1.66
CA VAL A 105 1.84 -0.90 -3.05
C VAL A 105 3.35 -0.98 -3.28
N MET A 106 4.16 -0.67 -2.26
CA MET A 106 5.62 -0.64 -2.36
C MET A 106 6.33 -1.86 -1.76
N GLY A 107 5.70 -2.52 -0.79
CA GLY A 107 6.31 -3.55 0.06
C GLY A 107 6.39 -4.93 -0.56
#